data_AF-T0Z6M1-F1
#
_entry.id   AF-T0Z6M1-F1
#
_cell.length_a   1.000
_cell.length_b   1.000
_cell.length_c   1.000
_cell.angle_alpha   90.00
_cell.angle_beta   90.00
_cell.angle_gamma   90.00
#
_symmetry.space_group_name_H-M   'P 1'
#
loop_
_entity.id
_entity.type
_entity.pdbx_description
1 polymer ?
#
loop_
_entity_poly.entity_id
_entity_poly.type
_entity_poly.pdbx_seq_one_letter_code
_entity_poly.pdbx_strand_id
1 'polypeptide(L)'
;TFGLGGAMASGPEPRRLPSAIDEIETTATIPIPTDPLERVIGQERAVEIARIAAYQHRHLLLVGPPGIGKSMTAQALALHLERPRTELRVVHNPENPERPSIELVPREEVYREREAARSVEGELIQPSEAPTAVAERLGYRCPRCSFYSTPAERYCPSCGNVKQPLPGVSGVGNPFRDLVGGILELTIPPGGNPQESVRTTRLR
;
A
#
# COMPACT_ATOMS: atom_id res chain seq x y z
N THR A 1 39.68 -18.91 -12.29
CA THR A 1 39.56 -18.52 -10.87
C THR A 1 38.48 -17.46 -10.73
N PHE A 2 37.24 -17.87 -10.55
CA PHE A 2 36.10 -16.98 -10.33
C PHE A 2 35.42 -17.41 -9.02
N GLY A 3 35.53 -16.56 -8.00
CA GLY A 3 34.91 -16.78 -6.70
C GLY A 3 33.46 -16.36 -6.74
N LEU A 4 32.56 -17.31 -6.52
CA LEU A 4 31.16 -17.08 -6.16
C LEU A 4 31.01 -17.41 -4.67
N GLY A 5 31.45 -16.48 -3.82
CA GLY A 5 31.15 -16.48 -2.39
C GLY A 5 30.03 -15.48 -2.12
N GLY A 6 28.80 -15.83 -2.49
CA GLY A 6 27.62 -15.06 -2.13
C GLY A 6 27.37 -15.24 -0.64
N ALA A 7 27.63 -14.21 0.15
CA ALA A 7 27.26 -14.16 1.56
C ALA A 7 25.74 -14.32 1.68
N MET A 8 25.31 -15.49 2.15
CA MET A 8 23.97 -15.66 2.69
C MET A 8 23.81 -14.66 3.83
N ALA A 9 22.98 -13.65 3.62
CA ALA A 9 22.57 -12.73 4.66
C ALA A 9 21.96 -13.56 5.80
N SER A 10 22.70 -13.64 6.91
CA SER A 10 22.28 -14.23 8.16
C SER A 10 20.93 -13.63 8.55
N GLY A 11 19.91 -14.49 8.68
CA GLY A 11 18.64 -14.09 9.29
C GLY A 11 18.87 -13.47 10.67
N PRO A 12 17.96 -12.62 11.16
CA PRO A 12 18.13 -11.98 12.45
C PRO A 12 18.31 -13.04 13.53
N GLU A 13 19.42 -12.98 14.27
CA GLU A 13 19.68 -13.86 15.40
C GLU A 13 18.50 -13.80 16.39
N PRO A 14 18.12 -14.93 17.00
CA PRO A 14 17.06 -14.93 18.00
C PRO A 14 17.49 -14.05 19.18
N ARG A 15 16.82 -12.91 19.35
CA ARG A 15 17.04 -12.00 20.48
C ARG A 15 16.77 -12.80 21.76
N ARG A 16 17.81 -12.98 22.59
CA ARG A 16 17.69 -13.69 23.88
C ARG A 16 16.66 -12.97 24.74
N LEU A 17 15.81 -13.75 25.40
CA LEU A 17 14.91 -13.22 26.41
C LEU A 17 15.75 -12.76 27.61
N PRO A 18 15.55 -11.54 28.13
CA PRO A 18 16.21 -11.07 29.34
C PRO A 18 15.81 -11.96 30.52
N SER A 19 16.78 -12.30 31.38
CA SER A 19 16.58 -13.22 32.51
C SER A 19 15.98 -12.55 33.74
N ALA A 20 16.18 -11.24 33.88
CA ALA A 20 15.70 -10.45 35.00
C ALA A 20 15.02 -9.16 34.51
N ILE A 21 14.05 -8.67 35.30
CA ILE A 21 13.33 -7.42 34.99
C ILE A 21 14.28 -6.22 35.01
N ASP A 22 15.34 -6.28 35.84
CA ASP A 22 16.35 -5.25 35.98
C ASP A 22 17.25 -5.09 34.74
N GLU A 23 17.25 -6.08 33.83
CA GLU A 23 17.97 -6.02 32.54
C GLU A 23 17.15 -5.30 31.46
N ILE A 24 15.89 -4.94 31.74
CA ILE A 24 14.96 -4.37 30.77
C ILE A 24 14.87 -2.87 30.95
N GLU A 25 15.66 -2.14 30.17
CA GLU A 25 15.58 -0.67 30.15
C GLU A 25 14.36 -0.15 29.38
N THR A 26 13.95 -0.85 28.31
CA THR A 26 12.83 -0.43 27.44
C THR A 26 12.09 -1.63 26.86
N THR A 27 10.80 -1.47 26.55
CA THR A 27 9.97 -2.51 25.92
C THR A 27 10.40 -2.84 24.49
N ALA A 28 11.20 -1.97 23.86
CA ALA A 28 11.73 -2.23 22.52
C ALA A 28 12.72 -3.41 22.45
N THR A 29 13.31 -3.81 23.58
CA THR A 29 14.22 -4.97 23.65
C THR A 29 13.46 -6.29 23.78
N ILE A 30 12.18 -6.25 24.16
CA ILE A 30 11.36 -7.45 24.37
C ILE A 30 10.97 -8.04 23.00
N PRO A 31 11.34 -9.29 22.69
CA PRO A 31 10.93 -9.93 21.45
C PRO A 31 9.42 -10.22 21.49
N ILE A 32 8.71 -9.82 20.43
CA ILE A 32 7.29 -10.13 20.26
C ILE A 32 7.19 -11.41 19.41
N PRO A 33 6.44 -12.44 19.85
CA PRO A 33 6.24 -13.66 19.06
C PRO A 33 5.74 -13.36 17.64
N THR A 34 6.25 -14.09 16.66
CA THR A 34 5.79 -13.98 15.28
C THR A 34 4.41 -14.60 15.11
N ASP A 35 4.15 -15.72 15.80
CA ASP A 35 2.85 -16.37 15.87
C ASP A 35 1.86 -15.51 16.70
N PRO A 36 0.75 -15.04 16.12
CA PRO A 36 -0.28 -14.31 16.85
C PRO A 36 -0.97 -15.12 17.95
N LEU A 37 -1.01 -16.46 17.86
CA LEU A 37 -1.59 -17.31 18.92
C LEU A 37 -0.71 -17.28 20.18
N GLU A 38 0.61 -17.19 20.03
CA GLU A 38 1.56 -17.11 21.16
C GLU A 38 1.52 -15.74 21.86
N ARG A 39 0.90 -14.74 21.25
CA ARG A 39 0.69 -13.42 21.86
C ARG A 39 -0.50 -13.39 22.81
N VAL A 40 -1.33 -14.43 22.84
CA VAL A 40 -2.46 -14.52 23.78
C VAL A 40 -1.94 -14.97 25.14
N ILE A 41 -2.09 -14.10 26.14
CA ILE A 41 -1.50 -14.30 27.48
C ILE A 41 -2.56 -14.86 28.44
N GLY A 42 -2.18 -15.87 29.23
CA GLY A 42 -3.01 -16.41 30.33
C GLY A 42 -4.23 -17.21 29.88
N GLN A 43 -4.21 -17.74 28.65
CA GLN A 43 -5.28 -18.53 28.05
C GLN A 43 -4.72 -19.76 27.31
N GLU A 44 -3.81 -20.50 27.94
CA GLU A 44 -3.04 -21.58 27.32
C GLU A 44 -3.96 -22.66 26.72
N ARG A 45 -5.01 -23.05 27.48
CA ARG A 45 -6.00 -24.03 27.03
C ARG A 45 -6.81 -23.54 25.81
N ALA A 46 -7.13 -22.25 25.74
CA ALA A 46 -7.87 -21.70 24.62
C ALA A 46 -7.00 -21.68 23.35
N VAL A 47 -5.72 -21.34 23.50
CA VAL A 47 -4.73 -21.35 22.41
C VAL A 47 -4.52 -22.77 21.88
N GLU A 48 -4.39 -23.77 22.75
CA GLU A 48 -4.27 -25.17 22.36
C GLU A 48 -5.48 -25.65 21.54
N ILE A 49 -6.70 -25.41 22.04
CA ILE A 49 -7.94 -25.78 21.35
C ILE A 49 -8.05 -25.03 20.01
N ALA A 50 -7.70 -23.74 19.97
CA ALA A 50 -7.68 -22.97 18.74
C ALA A 50 -6.72 -23.57 17.71
N ARG A 51 -5.51 -23.97 18.13
CA ARG A 51 -4.52 -24.61 17.23
C ARG A 51 -5.05 -25.92 16.64
N ILE A 52 -5.70 -26.75 17.46
CA ILE A 52 -6.34 -27.99 17.01
C ILE A 52 -7.50 -27.69 16.04
N ALA A 53 -8.32 -26.68 16.35
CA ALA A 53 -9.44 -26.28 15.52
C ALA A 53 -9.00 -25.74 14.16
N ALA A 54 -7.90 -24.98 14.10
CA ALA A 54 -7.32 -24.49 12.85
C ALA A 54 -6.88 -25.67 11.97
N TYR A 55 -6.14 -26.62 12.55
CA TYR A 55 -5.64 -27.78 11.82
C TYR A 55 -6.77 -28.69 11.31
N GLN A 56 -7.84 -28.85 12.09
CA GLN A 56 -8.96 -29.72 11.75
C GLN A 56 -10.11 -28.99 11.03
N HIS A 57 -9.97 -27.70 10.72
CA HIS A 57 -11.03 -26.86 10.13
C HIS A 57 -12.37 -26.93 10.88
N ARG A 58 -12.33 -26.92 12.21
CA ARG A 58 -13.53 -26.95 13.06
C ARG A 58 -14.01 -25.55 13.44
N HIS A 59 -15.32 -25.42 13.64
CA HIS A 59 -15.89 -24.20 14.20
C HIS A 59 -15.49 -24.05 15.67
N LEU A 60 -15.23 -22.81 16.08
CA LEU A 60 -14.83 -22.45 17.44
C LEU A 60 -15.82 -21.43 18.00
N LEU A 61 -16.32 -21.68 19.21
CA LEU A 61 -17.15 -20.74 19.96
C LEU A 61 -16.36 -20.23 21.16
N LEU A 62 -16.03 -18.94 21.16
CA LEU A 62 -15.31 -18.29 22.25
C LEU A 62 -16.29 -17.55 23.17
N VAL A 63 -16.42 -18.00 24.42
CA VAL A 63 -17.32 -17.40 25.42
C VAL A 63 -16.52 -16.78 26.55
N GLY A 64 -16.87 -15.55 26.95
CA GLY A 64 -16.28 -14.90 28.13
C GLY A 64 -16.51 -13.39 28.19
N PRO A 65 -16.06 -12.70 29.27
CA PRO A 65 -16.22 -11.26 29.45
C PRO A 65 -15.60 -10.42 28.32
N PRO A 66 -16.07 -9.19 28.04
CA PRO A 66 -15.44 -8.31 27.06
C PRO A 66 -13.99 -7.98 27.47
N GLY A 67 -13.10 -7.78 26.49
CA GLY A 67 -11.70 -7.40 26.75
C GLY A 67 -10.69 -8.53 26.98
N ILE A 68 -11.11 -9.81 27.02
CA ILE A 68 -10.21 -10.96 27.31
C ILE A 68 -9.43 -11.50 26.09
N GLY A 69 -9.42 -10.81 24.95
CA GLY A 69 -8.69 -11.29 23.77
C GLY A 69 -9.43 -12.34 22.90
N LYS A 70 -10.76 -12.45 22.98
CA LYS A 70 -11.55 -13.32 22.08
C LYS A 70 -11.30 -13.00 20.60
N SER A 71 -11.39 -11.72 20.22
CA SER A 71 -11.14 -11.28 18.83
C SER A 71 -9.70 -11.51 18.40
N MET A 72 -8.74 -11.35 19.32
CA MET A 72 -7.33 -11.63 19.07
C MET A 72 -7.10 -13.11 18.77
N THR A 73 -7.70 -14.00 19.55
CA THR A 73 -7.65 -15.45 19.31
C THR A 73 -8.28 -15.82 17.97
N ALA A 74 -9.42 -15.21 17.62
CA ALA A 74 -10.09 -15.45 16.34
C ALA A 74 -9.26 -14.97 15.14
N GLN A 75 -8.61 -13.80 15.23
CA GLN A 75 -7.70 -13.29 14.20
C GLN A 75 -6.46 -14.18 14.06
N ALA A 76 -5.90 -14.62 15.18
CA ALA A 76 -4.77 -15.54 15.21
C ALA A 76 -5.12 -16.88 14.54
N LEU A 77 -6.33 -17.40 14.79
CA LEU A 77 -6.85 -18.59 14.13
C LEU A 77 -6.98 -18.39 12.60
N ALA A 78 -7.50 -17.25 12.16
CA ALA A 78 -7.66 -16.95 10.74
C ALA A 78 -6.32 -16.95 9.97
N LEU A 79 -5.22 -16.55 10.63
CA LEU A 79 -3.87 -16.56 10.06
C LEU A 79 -3.26 -17.97 9.95
N HIS A 80 -3.78 -18.94 10.71
CA HIS A 80 -3.38 -20.35 10.62
C HIS A 80 -4.13 -21.13 9.54
N LEU A 81 -5.20 -20.57 8.98
CA LEU A 81 -5.91 -21.21 7.89
C LEU A 81 -5.12 -21.08 6.58
N GLU A 82 -5.19 -22.12 5.75
CA GLU A 82 -4.61 -22.07 4.41
C GLU A 82 -5.20 -20.91 3.61
N ARG A 83 -4.37 -20.28 2.77
CA ARG A 83 -4.86 -19.25 1.86
C ARG A 83 -5.84 -19.85 0.85
N PRO A 84 -6.89 -19.10 0.44
CA PRO A 84 -7.85 -19.58 -0.54
C PRO A 84 -7.16 -19.91 -1.88
N ARG A 85 -7.64 -20.96 -2.54
CA ARG A 85 -7.12 -21.43 -3.83
C ARG A 85 -7.91 -20.94 -5.04
N THR A 86 -9.07 -20.32 -4.81
CA THR A 86 -10.00 -19.90 -5.85
C THR A 86 -10.57 -18.52 -5.53
N GLU A 87 -10.81 -17.72 -6.56
CA GLU A 87 -11.59 -16.48 -6.52
C GLU A 87 -13.02 -16.77 -7.00
N LEU A 88 -14.01 -16.22 -6.30
CA LEU A 88 -15.43 -16.32 -6.67
C LEU A 88 -15.83 -15.07 -7.45
N ARG A 89 -16.31 -15.24 -8.68
CA ARG A 89 -16.80 -14.15 -9.54
C ARG A 89 -18.30 -14.28 -9.75
N VAL A 90 -18.99 -13.15 -9.71
CA VAL A 90 -20.42 -13.07 -10.00
C VAL A 90 -20.57 -12.55 -11.41
N VAL A 91 -21.15 -13.37 -12.29
CA VAL A 91 -21.30 -13.08 -13.71
C VAL A 91 -22.78 -12.91 -14.04
N HIS A 92 -23.09 -11.87 -14.81
CA HIS A 92 -24.45 -11.62 -15.27
C HIS A 92 -24.95 -12.78 -16.12
N ASN A 93 -26.12 -13.32 -15.76
CA ASN A 93 -26.77 -14.37 -16.51
C ASN A 93 -27.85 -13.75 -17.42
N PRO A 94 -27.66 -13.74 -18.75
CA PRO A 94 -28.59 -13.09 -19.68
C PRO A 94 -29.95 -13.82 -19.78
N GLU A 95 -29.98 -15.13 -19.52
CA GLU A 95 -31.23 -15.91 -19.55
C GLU A 95 -32.09 -15.66 -18.30
N ASN A 96 -31.44 -15.33 -17.18
CA ASN A 96 -32.10 -15.12 -15.91
C ASN A 96 -31.37 -14.04 -15.09
N PRO A 97 -31.70 -12.75 -15.32
CA PRO A 97 -31.05 -11.62 -14.65
C PRO A 97 -31.15 -11.66 -13.11
N GLU A 98 -32.20 -12.26 -12.55
CA GLU A 98 -32.40 -12.40 -11.11
C GLU A 98 -31.57 -13.53 -10.47
N ARG A 99 -30.96 -14.40 -11.29
CA ARG A 99 -30.04 -15.48 -10.86
C ARG A 99 -28.69 -15.34 -11.57
N PRO A 100 -27.82 -14.44 -11.09
CA PRO A 100 -26.46 -14.36 -11.61
C PRO A 100 -25.71 -15.67 -11.39
N SER A 101 -24.83 -16.00 -12.32
CA SER A 101 -24.00 -17.20 -12.25
C SER A 101 -22.75 -16.93 -11.40
N ILE A 102 -22.26 -17.97 -10.72
CA ILE A 102 -21.05 -17.91 -9.90
C ILE A 102 -19.96 -18.72 -10.60
N GLU A 103 -18.87 -18.06 -10.92
CA GLU A 103 -17.69 -18.68 -11.53
C GLU A 103 -16.57 -18.82 -10.50
N LEU A 104 -15.90 -19.97 -10.52
CA LEU A 104 -14.76 -20.31 -9.67
C LEU A 104 -13.49 -20.21 -10.51
N VAL A 105 -12.68 -19.18 -10.27
CA VAL A 105 -11.41 -18.98 -10.99
C VAL A 105 -10.25 -19.44 -10.12
N PRO A 106 -9.36 -20.33 -10.61
CA PRO A 106 -8.20 -20.78 -9.84
C PRO A 106 -7.22 -19.62 -9.63
N ARG A 107 -6.54 -19.64 -8.49
CA ARG A 107 -5.65 -18.56 -8.05
C ARG A 107 -4.54 -18.25 -9.06
N GLU A 108 -4.02 -19.24 -9.75
CA GLU A 108 -2.97 -19.07 -10.77
C GLU A 108 -3.47 -18.25 -11.96
N GLU A 109 -4.71 -18.47 -12.39
CA GLU A 109 -5.33 -17.71 -13.48
C GLU A 109 -5.60 -16.27 -13.07
N VAL A 110 -6.13 -16.07 -11.85
CA VAL A 110 -6.31 -14.73 -11.26
C VAL A 110 -5.00 -13.94 -11.24
N TYR A 111 -3.89 -14.58 -10.86
CA TYR A 111 -2.59 -13.91 -10.86
C TYR A 111 -2.14 -13.51 -12.27
N ARG A 112 -2.28 -14.41 -13.25
CA ARG A 112 -1.93 -14.14 -14.65
C ARG A 112 -2.74 -12.97 -15.21
N GLU A 113 -4.04 -12.93 -14.97
CA GLU A 113 -4.90 -11.83 -15.41
C GLU A 113 -4.49 -10.50 -14.77
N ARG A 114 -4.19 -10.48 -13.46
CA ARG A 114 -3.73 -9.27 -12.77
C ARG A 114 -2.37 -8.80 -13.29
N GLU A 115 -1.46 -9.71 -13.59
CA GLU A 115 -0.16 -9.38 -14.19
C GLU A 115 -0.32 -8.83 -15.61
N ALA A 116 -1.17 -9.46 -16.43
CA ALA A 116 -1.50 -8.98 -17.76
C ALA A 116 -2.13 -7.58 -17.70
N ALA A 117 -3.07 -7.34 -16.79
CA ALA A 117 -3.69 -6.03 -16.59
C ALA A 117 -2.65 -4.96 -16.19
N ARG A 118 -1.76 -5.27 -15.24
CA ARG A 118 -0.65 -4.37 -14.86
C ARG A 118 0.29 -4.09 -16.03
N SER A 119 0.60 -5.08 -16.85
CA SER A 119 1.48 -4.89 -18.02
C SER A 119 0.85 -3.98 -19.07
N VAL A 120 -0.48 -3.99 -19.21
CA VAL A 120 -1.22 -3.10 -20.10
C VAL A 120 -1.24 -1.66 -19.57
N GLU A 121 -1.15 -1.47 -18.25
CA GLU A 121 -1.11 -0.15 -17.61
C GLU A 121 0.25 0.57 -17.77
N GLY A 122 1.28 -0.12 -18.28
CA GLY A 122 2.62 0.42 -18.49
C GLY A 122 3.48 0.38 -17.23
N GLU A 123 4.80 0.54 -17.39
CA GLU A 123 5.73 0.56 -16.26
C GLU A 123 5.67 1.92 -15.54
N LEU A 124 5.51 1.88 -14.21
CA LEU A 124 5.63 3.06 -13.37
C LEU A 124 7.11 3.45 -13.27
N ILE A 125 7.47 4.58 -13.87
CA ILE A 125 8.82 5.16 -13.77
C ILE A 125 8.89 6.21 -12.65
N GLN A 126 10.09 6.48 -12.15
CA GLN A 126 10.27 7.59 -11.21
C GLN A 126 10.08 8.93 -11.93
N PRO A 127 9.55 9.98 -11.27
CA PRO A 127 9.38 11.28 -11.91
C PRO A 127 10.66 11.89 -12.48
N SER A 128 11.84 11.53 -11.97
CA SER A 128 13.15 11.90 -12.48
C SER A 128 13.53 11.23 -13.80
N GLU A 129 12.99 10.04 -14.06
CA GLU A 129 13.21 9.27 -15.28
C GLU A 129 12.21 9.66 -16.38
N ALA A 130 11.11 10.33 -16.02
CA ALA A 130 10.17 10.87 -16.98
C ALA A 130 10.80 12.01 -17.80
N PRO A 131 10.47 12.14 -19.10
CA PRO A 131 10.90 13.28 -19.91
C PRO A 131 10.58 14.61 -19.21
N THR A 132 11.50 15.57 -19.26
CA THR A 132 11.42 16.83 -18.49
C THR A 132 10.09 17.55 -18.66
N ALA A 133 9.56 17.60 -19.90
CA ALA A 133 8.27 18.21 -20.20
C ALA A 133 7.08 17.52 -19.50
N VAL A 134 7.16 16.20 -19.29
CA VAL A 134 6.12 15.41 -18.62
C VAL A 134 6.20 15.63 -17.11
N ALA A 135 7.42 15.59 -16.55
CA ALA A 135 7.66 15.85 -15.14
C ALA A 135 7.26 17.28 -14.73
N GLU A 136 7.48 18.27 -15.59
CA GLU A 136 7.04 19.67 -15.37
C GLU A 136 5.52 19.81 -15.47
N ARG A 137 4.91 19.22 -16.50
CA ARG A 137 3.44 19.24 -16.67
C ARG A 137 2.71 18.56 -15.53
N LEU A 138 3.25 17.46 -15.01
CA LEU A 138 2.70 16.74 -13.87
C LEU A 138 3.06 17.37 -12.51
N GLY A 139 3.84 18.46 -12.48
CA GLY A 139 4.16 19.19 -11.26
C GLY A 139 5.21 18.52 -10.37
N TYR A 140 5.84 17.44 -10.85
CA TYR A 140 6.94 16.78 -10.16
C TYR A 140 8.25 17.57 -10.28
N ARG A 141 8.50 18.24 -11.42
CA ARG A 141 9.71 19.04 -11.67
C ARG A 141 9.37 20.52 -11.74
N CYS A 142 10.10 21.36 -11.00
CA CYS A 142 9.94 22.80 -11.11
C CYS A 142 10.53 23.33 -12.44
N PRO A 143 9.78 24.09 -13.27
CA PRO A 143 10.28 24.65 -14.52
C PRO A 143 11.36 25.73 -14.31
N ARG A 144 11.46 26.31 -13.10
CA ARG A 144 12.43 27.39 -12.79
C ARG A 144 13.74 26.88 -12.20
N CYS A 145 13.69 26.01 -11.18
CA CYS A 145 14.88 25.55 -10.47
C CYS A 145 15.20 24.06 -10.66
N SER A 146 14.42 23.33 -11.47
CA SER A 146 14.57 21.89 -11.71
C SER A 146 14.45 20.96 -10.49
N PHE A 147 14.06 21.49 -9.33
CA PHE A 147 13.86 20.69 -8.11
C PHE A 147 12.67 19.74 -8.26
N TYR A 148 12.85 18.48 -7.87
CA TYR A 148 11.80 17.47 -7.86
C TYR A 148 11.06 17.46 -6.52
N SER A 149 9.73 17.46 -6.57
CA SER A 149 8.88 17.55 -5.38
C SER A 149 7.51 16.95 -5.65
N THR A 150 6.67 16.84 -4.62
CA THR A 150 5.33 16.28 -4.77
C THR A 150 4.44 17.23 -5.60
N PRO A 151 3.57 16.70 -6.49
CA PRO A 151 2.60 17.52 -7.23
C PRO A 151 1.54 18.17 -6.36
N ALA A 152 1.34 17.66 -5.14
CA ALA A 152 0.35 18.16 -4.20
C ALA A 152 0.64 19.61 -3.75
N GLU A 153 1.90 20.02 -3.77
CA GLU A 153 2.32 21.37 -3.41
C GLU A 153 2.38 22.27 -4.65
N ARG A 154 1.55 23.33 -4.68
CA ARG A 154 1.52 24.30 -5.79
C ARG A 154 2.81 25.10 -5.95
N TYR A 155 3.50 25.37 -4.85
CA TYR A 155 4.74 26.14 -4.81
C TYR A 155 5.94 25.23 -4.63
N CYS A 156 7.04 25.55 -5.29
CA CYS A 156 8.29 24.81 -5.16
C CYS A 156 8.92 25.05 -3.78
N PRO A 157 9.20 24.00 -2.99
CA PRO A 157 9.83 24.16 -1.67
C PRO A 157 11.27 24.68 -1.75
N SER A 158 11.93 24.57 -2.91
CA SER A 158 13.29 25.06 -3.12
C SER A 158 13.37 26.52 -3.57
N CYS A 159 12.47 26.99 -4.44
CA CYS A 159 12.56 28.34 -5.02
C CYS A 159 11.31 29.22 -4.85
N GLY A 160 10.27 28.71 -4.20
CA GLY A 160 9.02 29.45 -3.94
C GLY A 160 8.15 29.76 -5.16
N ASN A 161 8.51 29.29 -6.36
CA ASN A 161 7.74 29.56 -7.57
C ASN A 161 6.66 28.52 -7.81
N VAL A 162 5.61 28.92 -8.52
CA VAL A 162 4.54 28.01 -8.95
C VAL A 162 5.09 26.90 -9.85
N LYS A 163 4.78 25.63 -9.51
CA LYS A 163 5.22 24.46 -10.29
C LYS A 163 4.41 24.26 -11.56
N GLN A 164 3.10 24.51 -11.48
CA GLN A 164 2.16 24.38 -12.59
C GLN A 164 1.37 25.70 -12.76
N PRO A 165 1.19 26.19 -13.99
CA PRO A 165 0.28 27.30 -14.25
C PRO A 165 -1.17 26.85 -14.03
N LEU A 166 -2.03 27.76 -13.53
CA LEU A 166 -3.46 27.45 -13.39
C LEU A 166 -4.05 27.10 -14.77
N PRO A 167 -4.86 26.03 -14.87
CA PRO A 167 -5.61 25.77 -16.09
C PRO A 167 -6.51 26.97 -16.40
N GLY A 168 -6.39 27.52 -17.61
CA GLY A 168 -7.14 28.71 -18.05
C GLY A 168 -6.36 30.04 -17.99
N VAL A 169 -5.14 30.09 -17.45
CA VAL A 169 -4.31 31.31 -17.43
C VAL A 169 -3.06 31.11 -18.28
N SER A 170 -3.27 30.85 -19.58
CA SER A 170 -2.20 30.82 -20.58
C SER A 170 -2.15 32.16 -21.30
N GLY A 171 -1.36 33.09 -20.78
CA GLY A 171 -1.07 34.37 -21.42
C GLY A 171 0.35 34.80 -21.11
N VAL A 172 1.27 34.52 -22.03
CA VAL A 172 2.62 35.09 -22.02
C VAL A 172 2.46 36.58 -22.34
N GLY A 173 2.60 37.45 -21.32
CA GLY A 173 2.65 38.91 -21.52
C GLY A 173 1.76 39.78 -20.64
N ASN A 174 0.95 39.24 -19.72
CA ASN A 174 0.08 40.08 -18.89
C ASN A 174 0.80 40.62 -17.62
N PRO A 175 0.97 41.95 -17.47
CA PRO A 175 1.69 42.57 -16.35
C PRO A 175 0.95 42.54 -15.01
N PHE A 176 -0.27 41.99 -14.97
CA PHE A 176 -1.10 41.86 -13.75
C PHE A 176 -1.23 40.39 -13.27
N ARG A 177 -0.29 39.52 -13.66
CA ARG A 177 -0.33 38.09 -13.37
C ARG A 177 -0.43 37.78 -11.86
N ASP A 178 0.22 38.59 -11.02
CA ASP A 178 0.22 38.41 -9.57
C ASP A 178 -1.12 38.81 -8.93
N LEU A 179 -1.84 39.76 -9.52
CA LEU A 179 -3.10 40.29 -8.99
C LEU A 179 -4.30 39.41 -9.36
N VAL A 180 -4.32 38.89 -10.60
CA VAL A 180 -5.38 37.99 -11.07
C VAL A 180 -5.18 36.57 -10.54
N GLY A 181 -3.92 36.14 -10.37
CA GLY A 181 -3.57 34.87 -9.75
C GLY A 181 -4.04 34.77 -8.29
N GLY A 182 -3.77 35.81 -7.48
CA GLY A 182 -4.17 35.82 -6.06
C GLY A 182 -5.68 35.87 -5.83
N ILE A 183 -6.47 36.44 -6.74
CA ILE A 183 -7.94 36.50 -6.63
C ILE A 183 -8.59 35.14 -6.95
N LEU A 184 -8.07 34.39 -7.93
CA LEU A 184 -8.52 33.02 -8.18
C LEU A 184 -8.00 32.01 -7.14
N GLU A 185 -6.91 32.34 -6.44
CA GLU A 185 -6.30 31.48 -5.43
C GLU A 185 -7.20 31.25 -4.20
N LEU A 186 -8.00 32.25 -3.81
CA LEU A 186 -8.93 32.17 -2.67
C LEU A 186 -10.20 31.35 -2.96
N THR A 187 -10.50 31.05 -4.23
CA THR A 187 -11.76 30.40 -4.64
C THR A 187 -11.59 28.95 -5.09
N ILE A 188 -10.35 28.44 -5.21
CA ILE A 188 -10.07 27.07 -5.64
C ILE A 188 -9.58 26.26 -4.44
N PRO A 189 -10.26 25.16 -4.04
CA PRO A 189 -9.81 24.33 -2.93
C PRO A 189 -8.39 23.79 -3.14
N PRO A 190 -7.63 23.52 -2.06
CA PRO A 190 -6.23 23.08 -2.15
C PRO A 190 -6.04 21.69 -2.78
N GLY A 191 -7.12 20.99 -3.14
CA GLY A 191 -7.10 19.70 -3.82
C GLY A 191 -7.46 19.81 -5.30
N GLY A 192 -6.75 20.64 -6.07
CA GLY A 192 -6.87 20.62 -7.53
C GLY A 192 -6.58 19.20 -8.03
N ASN A 193 -7.54 18.61 -8.77
CA ASN A 193 -7.50 17.22 -9.20
C ASN A 193 -6.07 16.80 -9.61
N PRO A 194 -5.51 15.71 -9.05
CA PRO A 194 -4.28 15.16 -9.60
C PRO A 194 -4.55 14.91 -11.07
N GLN A 195 -3.79 15.58 -11.95
CA GLN A 195 -3.97 15.37 -13.38
C GLN A 195 -3.82 13.88 -13.67
N GLU A 196 -4.77 13.37 -14.44
CA GLU A 196 -4.87 11.98 -14.88
C GLU A 196 -3.50 11.49 -15.39
N SER A 197 -3.12 10.27 -15.01
CA SER A 197 -1.84 9.65 -15.37
C SER A 197 -1.51 9.87 -16.84
N VAL A 198 -0.42 10.59 -17.12
CA VAL A 198 0.01 10.85 -18.50
C VAL A 198 0.77 9.64 -19.02
N ARG A 199 0.20 8.95 -20.00
CA ARG A 199 0.84 7.81 -20.67
C ARG A 199 1.78 8.31 -21.75
N THR A 200 3.06 7.96 -21.65
CA THR A 200 4.07 8.31 -22.67
C THR A 200 4.63 7.04 -23.29
N THR A 201 4.54 6.89 -24.61
CA THR A 201 5.02 5.68 -25.33
C THR A 201 6.47 5.78 -25.79
N ARG A 202 7.22 6.83 -25.38
CA ARG A 202 8.60 7.07 -25.78
C ARG A 202 9.51 7.20 -24.55
N LEU A 203 10.10 6.09 -24.13
CA LEU A 203 11.25 6.06 -23.25
C LEU A 203 12.49 6.04 -24.15
N ARG A 204 13.23 7.14 -24.20
CA ARG A 204 14.59 7.20 -24.77
C ARG A 204 15.46 8.00 -23.84
#